data_AF-A0A8S9USW7-F1
#
_entry.id   AF-A0A8S9USW7-F1
#
_cell.length_a   1.000
_cell.length_b   1.000
_cell.length_c   1.000
_cell.angle_alpha   90.00
_cell.angle_beta   90.00
_cell.angle_gamma   90.00
#
_symmetry.space_group_name_H-M   'P 1'
#
loop_
_entity.id
_entity.type
_entity.pdbx_description
1 polymer ?
#
loop_
_entity_poly.entity_id
_entity_poly.type
_entity_poly.pdbx_seq_one_letter_code
_entity_poly.pdbx_strand_id
1 'polypeptide(L)'
;MGNALTVDVVGPIVSDDPLLNEYKAATLDDFRDAKENFETLQGTLGDKMTVNPEEFNDIFSLICQDSLEHFALFDSWEVDKVDVTEVFAVIIVYCNATMEEKVPFLFDLFDFDHSKMISQDELVLLMLCTTRGLCKVVGKPRPATDSLEALLLTLSRALIGIRMGKFHLTNLLSG
;
A
#
# COMPACT_ATOMS: atom_id res chain seq x y z
N MET A 1 36.18 -10.37 -15.98
CA MET A 1 35.89 -11.00 -14.68
C MET A 1 35.08 -10.00 -13.88
N GLY A 2 33.81 -10.34 -13.62
CA GLY A 2 32.91 -9.72 -12.63
C GLY A 2 32.44 -8.29 -12.92
N ASN A 3 31.26 -8.13 -13.53
CA ASN A 3 30.48 -6.90 -13.43
C ASN A 3 29.96 -6.78 -11.99
N ALA A 4 30.39 -5.76 -11.25
CA ALA A 4 29.66 -5.34 -10.07
C ALA A 4 28.41 -4.62 -10.58
N LEU A 5 27.25 -5.28 -10.54
CA LEU A 5 25.97 -4.59 -10.55
C LEU A 5 25.93 -3.81 -9.24
N THR A 6 26.29 -2.53 -9.31
CA THR A 6 25.96 -1.56 -8.28
C THR A 6 24.44 -1.42 -8.34
N VAL A 7 23.74 -2.19 -7.51
CA VAL A 7 22.37 -1.87 -7.16
C VAL A 7 22.49 -0.58 -6.36
N ASP A 8 22.24 0.54 -7.03
CA ASP A 8 22.10 1.84 -6.37
C ASP A 8 20.97 1.67 -5.36
N VAL A 9 21.34 1.63 -4.07
CA VAL A 9 20.38 1.67 -2.98
C VAL A 9 19.61 2.98 -3.14
N VAL A 10 18.38 2.89 -3.66
CA VAL A 10 17.55 4.03 -4.01
C VAL A 10 17.45 4.91 -2.76
N GLY A 11 18.01 6.12 -2.84
CA GLY A 11 17.92 7.11 -1.78
C GLY A 11 16.46 7.50 -1.51
N PRO A 12 16.19 8.30 -0.48
CA PRO A 12 14.82 8.78 -0.23
C PRO A 12 14.23 9.45 -1.47
N ILE A 13 13.08 8.95 -1.94
CA ILE A 13 12.27 9.59 -2.98
C ILE A 13 11.81 10.92 -2.39
N VAL A 14 12.36 12.01 -2.93
CA VAL A 14 11.94 13.38 -2.59
C VAL A 14 10.63 13.67 -3.34
N SER A 15 9.88 14.68 -2.93
CA SER A 15 8.60 15.06 -3.59
C SER A 15 8.68 15.14 -5.13
N ASP A 16 9.85 15.47 -5.68
CA ASP A 16 10.04 15.70 -7.12
C ASP A 16 10.59 14.47 -7.87
N ASP A 17 10.71 13.33 -7.19
CA ASP A 17 11.17 12.09 -7.79
C ASP A 17 10.20 11.61 -8.89
N PRO A 18 10.72 11.16 -10.04
CA PRO A 18 9.91 10.67 -11.15
C PRO A 18 8.88 9.62 -10.75
N LEU A 19 9.24 8.67 -9.90
CA LEU A 19 8.34 7.58 -9.48
C LEU A 19 7.14 8.10 -8.70
N LEU A 20 7.35 9.13 -7.86
CA LEU A 20 6.27 9.74 -7.10
C LEU A 20 5.37 10.60 -7.99
N ASN A 21 5.91 11.19 -9.05
CA ASN A 21 5.12 11.96 -10.02
C ASN A 21 4.15 11.06 -10.78
N GLU A 22 4.51 9.81 -11.05
CA GLU A 22 3.61 8.81 -11.63
C GLU A 22 2.43 8.51 -10.69
N TYR A 23 2.71 8.27 -9.41
CA TYR A 23 1.64 8.06 -8.41
C TYR A 23 0.75 9.29 -8.24
N LYS A 24 1.32 10.49 -8.29
CA LYS A 24 0.56 11.74 -8.25
C LYS A 24 -0.29 11.97 -9.49
N ALA A 25 0.13 11.47 -10.65
CA ALA A 25 -0.63 11.55 -11.89
C ALA A 25 -1.73 10.50 -11.98
N ALA A 26 -1.58 9.38 -11.27
CA ALA A 26 -2.57 8.31 -11.22
C ALA A 26 -3.93 8.80 -10.69
N THR A 27 -4.98 8.26 -11.29
CA THR A 27 -6.37 8.48 -10.92
C THR A 27 -6.91 7.30 -10.10
N LEU A 28 -8.09 7.48 -9.51
CA LEU A 28 -8.79 6.39 -8.84
C LEU A 28 -9.31 5.33 -9.82
N ASP A 29 -9.46 5.66 -11.11
CA ASP A 29 -9.83 4.68 -12.13
C ASP A 29 -8.64 3.78 -12.48
N ASP A 30 -7.44 4.34 -12.62
CA ASP A 30 -6.22 3.53 -12.80
C ASP A 30 -6.01 2.55 -11.64
N PHE A 31 -6.34 2.99 -10.42
CA PHE A 31 -6.34 2.11 -9.25
C PHE A 31 -7.36 0.96 -9.37
N ARG A 32 -8.58 1.23 -9.88
CA ARG A 32 -9.61 0.19 -10.05
C ARG A 32 -9.16 -0.84 -11.07
N ASP A 33 -8.59 -0.40 -12.18
CA ASP A 33 -8.08 -1.28 -13.22
C ASP A 33 -6.94 -2.17 -12.68
N ALA A 34 -6.00 -1.59 -11.93
CA ALA A 34 -4.95 -2.35 -11.26
C ALA A 34 -5.52 -3.33 -10.22
N LYS A 35 -6.55 -2.95 -9.47
CA LYS A 35 -7.22 -3.85 -8.50
C LYS A 35 -7.91 -5.02 -9.21
N GLU A 36 -8.56 -4.80 -10.35
CA GLU A 36 -9.18 -5.87 -11.16
C GLU A 36 -8.12 -6.84 -11.71
N ASN A 37 -6.96 -6.33 -12.14
CA ASN A 37 -5.82 -7.18 -12.55
C ASN A 37 -5.35 -8.06 -11.39
N PHE A 38 -5.26 -7.50 -10.18
CA PHE A 38 -4.86 -8.24 -8.98
C PHE A 38 -5.88 -9.33 -8.60
N GLU A 39 -7.18 -9.01 -8.60
CA GLU A 39 -8.24 -9.99 -8.32
C GLU A 39 -8.25 -11.13 -9.35
N THR A 40 -8.04 -10.82 -10.63
CA THR A 40 -7.91 -11.81 -11.71
C THR A 40 -6.73 -12.75 -11.47
N LEU A 41 -5.59 -12.19 -11.06
CA LEU A 41 -4.39 -12.94 -10.74
C LEU A 41 -4.59 -13.85 -9.51
N GLN A 42 -5.26 -13.36 -8.47
CA GLN A 42 -5.63 -14.17 -7.29
C GLN A 42 -6.59 -15.31 -7.67
N GLY A 43 -7.56 -15.06 -8.55
CA GLY A 43 -8.46 -16.11 -9.06
C GLY A 43 -7.72 -17.24 -9.79
N THR A 44 -6.54 -16.95 -10.34
CA THR A 44 -5.70 -17.92 -11.07
C THR A 44 -4.68 -18.62 -10.19
N LEU A 45 -4.05 -17.89 -9.26
CA LEU A 45 -2.88 -18.35 -8.49
C LEU A 45 -3.19 -18.61 -7.00
N GLY A 46 -4.41 -18.31 -6.55
CA GLY A 46 -4.86 -18.39 -5.17
C GLY A 46 -4.61 -17.11 -4.37
N ASP A 47 -5.18 -17.06 -3.16
CA ASP A 47 -5.07 -15.92 -2.23
C ASP A 47 -3.63 -15.74 -1.76
N LYS A 48 -2.90 -14.90 -2.50
CA LYS A 48 -1.58 -14.41 -2.10
C LYS A 48 -1.60 -12.89 -1.97
N MET A 49 -0.83 -12.42 -1.01
CA MET A 49 -0.67 -10.99 -0.70
C MET A 49 0.65 -10.42 -1.24
N THR A 50 1.54 -11.30 -1.71
CA THR A 50 2.84 -10.93 -2.24
C THR A 50 2.97 -11.32 -3.70
N VAL A 51 3.62 -10.47 -4.49
CA VAL A 51 3.86 -10.68 -5.93
C VAL A 51 5.35 -10.66 -6.25
N ASN A 52 5.72 -11.42 -7.28
CA ASN A 52 7.05 -11.38 -7.90
C ASN A 52 7.10 -10.24 -8.97
N PRO A 53 8.26 -9.98 -9.61
CA PRO A 53 8.38 -8.90 -10.60
C PRO A 53 7.44 -9.01 -11.81
N GLU A 54 7.22 -10.21 -12.34
CA GLU A 54 6.32 -10.43 -13.49
C GLU A 54 4.87 -10.10 -13.12
N GLU A 55 4.44 -10.61 -11.97
CA GLU A 55 3.10 -10.41 -11.42
C GLU A 55 2.86 -8.94 -11.02
N PHE A 56 3.90 -8.27 -10.50
CA PHE A 56 3.84 -6.84 -10.21
C PHE A 56 3.62 -6.03 -11.49
N ASN A 57 4.33 -6.37 -12.57
CA ASN A 57 4.14 -5.72 -13.86
C ASN A 57 2.71 -5.92 -14.40
N ASP A 58 2.17 -7.14 -14.30
CA ASP A 58 0.81 -7.44 -14.76
C ASP A 58 -0.25 -6.60 -14.02
N ILE A 59 -0.02 -6.31 -12.74
CA ILE A 59 -0.94 -5.51 -11.92
C ILE A 59 -0.77 -4.01 -12.18
N PHE A 60 0.47 -3.52 -12.16
CA PHE A 60 0.77 -2.09 -12.03
C PHE A 60 1.26 -1.41 -13.31
N SER A 61 1.39 -2.11 -14.43
CA SER A 61 1.88 -1.54 -15.71
C SER A 61 1.07 -0.35 -16.25
N LEU A 62 -0.18 -0.18 -15.82
CA LEU A 62 -1.00 0.98 -16.19
C LEU A 62 -0.60 2.26 -15.43
N ILE A 63 -0.07 2.10 -14.22
CA ILE A 63 0.28 3.21 -13.31
C ILE A 63 1.79 3.48 -13.34
N CYS A 64 2.58 2.40 -13.37
CA CYS A 64 4.04 2.40 -13.28
C CYS A 64 4.63 2.21 -14.68
N GLN A 65 5.31 3.22 -15.21
CA GLN A 65 5.95 3.14 -16.53
C GLN A 65 7.11 2.13 -16.54
N ASP A 66 7.97 2.18 -15.51
CA ASP A 66 9.02 1.18 -15.28
C ASP A 66 8.69 0.34 -14.04
N SER A 67 7.90 -0.72 -14.26
CA SER A 67 7.44 -1.60 -13.19
C SER A 67 8.58 -2.26 -12.40
N LEU A 68 9.77 -2.44 -12.98
CA LEU A 68 10.93 -3.01 -12.30
C LEU A 68 11.55 -2.03 -11.31
N GLU A 69 11.62 -0.75 -11.66
CA GLU A 69 12.13 0.29 -10.76
C GLU A 69 11.21 0.46 -9.54
N HIS A 70 9.89 0.46 -9.77
CA HIS A 70 8.91 0.46 -8.69
C HIS A 70 8.95 -0.83 -7.87
N PHE A 71 9.14 -2.00 -8.49
CA PHE A 71 9.31 -3.25 -7.76
C PHE A 71 10.53 -3.18 -6.83
N ALA A 72 11.68 -2.73 -7.33
CA ALA A 72 12.91 -2.60 -6.54
C ALA A 72 12.76 -1.65 -5.35
N LEU A 73 11.99 -0.56 -5.52
CA LEU A 73 11.66 0.34 -4.41
C LEU A 73 10.93 -0.39 -3.28
N PHE A 74 9.94 -1.22 -3.62
CA PHE A 74 9.13 -1.92 -2.63
C PHE A 74 9.75 -3.22 -2.12
N ASP A 75 10.62 -3.86 -2.90
CA ASP A 75 11.43 -5.01 -2.49
C ASP A 75 12.69 -4.56 -1.74
N SER A 76 12.51 -3.70 -0.75
CA SER A 76 13.61 -3.15 0.05
C SER A 76 14.36 -4.20 0.88
N TRP A 77 13.95 -5.47 0.82
CA TRP A 77 14.54 -6.61 1.52
C TRP A 77 15.17 -7.62 0.57
N GLU A 78 15.15 -7.38 -0.75
CA GLU A 78 15.68 -8.26 -1.79
C GLU A 78 15.20 -9.71 -1.62
N VAL A 79 13.92 -9.88 -1.28
CA VAL A 79 13.30 -11.20 -1.11
C VAL A 79 12.55 -11.66 -2.35
N ASP A 80 12.67 -10.89 -3.45
CA ASP A 80 11.94 -11.06 -4.72
C ASP A 80 10.42 -11.10 -4.52
N LYS A 81 9.93 -10.39 -3.49
CA LYS A 81 8.51 -10.36 -3.13
C LYS A 81 8.09 -9.02 -2.57
N VAL A 82 7.04 -8.44 -3.17
CA VAL A 82 6.42 -7.19 -2.74
C VAL A 82 5.02 -7.43 -2.22
N ASP A 83 4.69 -6.85 -1.07
CA ASP A 83 3.31 -6.82 -0.55
C ASP A 83 2.46 -5.85 -1.37
N VAL A 84 1.46 -6.39 -2.05
CA VAL A 84 0.59 -5.65 -2.98
C VAL A 84 -0.22 -4.57 -2.25
N THR A 85 -0.60 -4.81 -0.99
CA THR A 85 -1.37 -3.83 -0.20
C THR A 85 -0.54 -2.61 0.18
N GLU A 86 0.76 -2.76 0.39
CA GLU A 86 1.67 -1.64 0.65
C GLU A 86 1.76 -0.73 -0.58
N VAL A 87 1.83 -1.30 -1.78
CA VAL A 87 1.92 -0.57 -3.05
C VAL A 87 0.61 0.18 -3.32
N PHE A 88 -0.53 -0.52 -3.24
CA PHE A 88 -1.84 0.09 -3.43
C PHE A 88 -2.11 1.22 -2.43
N ALA A 89 -1.77 1.02 -1.14
CA ALA A 89 -1.95 2.05 -0.13
C ALA A 89 -1.13 3.31 -0.46
N VAL A 90 0.11 3.17 -0.92
CA VAL A 90 0.95 4.31 -1.36
C VAL A 90 0.31 5.02 -2.54
N ILE A 91 -0.12 4.28 -3.57
CA ILE A 91 -0.75 4.85 -4.76
C ILE A 91 -1.99 5.66 -4.37
N ILE A 92 -2.89 5.10 -3.55
CA ILE A 92 -4.10 5.81 -3.10
C ILE A 92 -3.73 7.07 -2.29
N VAL A 93 -2.71 7.00 -1.42
CA VAL A 93 -2.30 8.17 -0.62
C VAL A 93 -1.79 9.31 -1.52
N TYR A 94 -1.02 8.99 -2.56
CA TYR A 94 -0.41 9.99 -3.44
C TYR A 94 -1.24 10.39 -4.66
N CYS A 95 -2.25 9.61 -5.05
CA CYS A 95 -3.06 9.88 -6.25
C CYS A 95 -3.76 11.24 -6.21
N ASN A 96 -4.13 11.74 -7.39
CA ASN A 96 -4.78 13.04 -7.53
C ASN A 96 -6.27 12.97 -7.18
N ALA A 97 -6.56 12.79 -5.89
CA ALA A 97 -7.91 12.74 -5.34
C ALA A 97 -7.98 13.40 -3.95
N THR A 98 -9.19 13.78 -3.55
CA THR A 98 -9.45 14.32 -2.20
C THR A 98 -9.36 13.23 -1.13
N MET A 99 -9.23 13.61 0.14
CA MET A 99 -9.15 12.63 1.24
C MET A 99 -10.45 11.84 1.37
N GLU A 100 -11.58 12.51 1.15
CA GLU A 100 -12.92 11.95 1.19
C GLU A 100 -13.12 10.89 0.10
N GLU A 101 -12.45 11.05 -1.05
CA GLU A 101 -12.46 10.06 -2.13
C GLU A 101 -11.46 8.92 -1.87
N LYS A 102 -10.31 9.18 -1.24
CA LYS A 102 -9.26 8.19 -0.95
C LYS A 102 -9.63 7.20 0.15
N VAL A 103 -10.24 7.69 1.23
CA VAL A 103 -10.58 6.90 2.41
C VAL A 103 -11.43 5.66 2.05
N PRO A 104 -12.51 5.75 1.26
CA PRO A 104 -13.27 4.58 0.83
C PRO A 104 -12.44 3.51 0.12
N PHE A 105 -11.48 3.91 -0.71
CA PHE A 105 -10.62 2.97 -1.45
C PHE A 105 -9.61 2.28 -0.53
N LEU A 106 -9.03 3.02 0.43
CA LEU A 106 -8.19 2.40 1.45
C LEU A 106 -8.99 1.41 2.29
N PHE A 107 -10.22 1.72 2.68
CA PHE A 107 -11.05 0.78 3.43
C PHE A 107 -11.39 -0.46 2.62
N ASP A 108 -11.82 -0.29 1.36
CA ASP A 108 -12.17 -1.41 0.48
C ASP A 108 -10.95 -2.26 0.08
N LEU A 109 -9.73 -1.74 0.20
CA LEU A 109 -8.48 -2.49 0.02
C LEU A 109 -8.20 -3.45 1.19
N PHE A 110 -8.59 -3.10 2.41
CA PHE A 110 -8.30 -3.88 3.63
C PHE A 110 -9.53 -4.61 4.19
N ASP A 111 -10.73 -4.44 3.62
CA ASP A 111 -11.97 -5.17 3.93
C ASP A 111 -11.93 -6.58 3.30
N PHE A 112 -11.10 -7.47 3.86
CA PHE A 112 -10.88 -8.82 3.34
C PHE A 112 -12.10 -9.72 3.52
N ASP A 113 -12.90 -9.49 4.56
CA ASP A 113 -14.15 -10.24 4.77
C ASP A 113 -15.32 -9.70 3.92
N HIS A 114 -15.08 -8.64 3.13
CA HIS A 114 -16.06 -7.94 2.30
C HIS A 114 -17.31 -7.51 3.07
N SER A 115 -17.20 -7.29 4.39
CA SER A 115 -18.34 -6.91 5.22
C SER A 115 -18.72 -5.44 5.08
N LYS A 116 -17.98 -4.67 4.27
CA LYS A 116 -18.11 -3.22 4.09
C LYS A 116 -17.88 -2.46 5.38
N MET A 117 -17.14 -3.08 6.30
CA MET A 117 -16.81 -2.53 7.59
C MET A 117 -15.43 -3.00 8.00
N ILE A 118 -14.57 -2.09 8.45
CA ILE A 118 -13.23 -2.48 8.88
C ILE A 118 -13.26 -3.03 10.31
N SER A 119 -12.72 -4.23 10.48
CA SER A 119 -12.44 -4.84 11.77
C SER A 119 -11.18 -4.24 12.41
N GLN A 120 -10.92 -4.59 13.67
CA GLN A 120 -9.70 -4.14 14.36
C GLN A 120 -8.45 -4.66 13.65
N ASP A 121 -8.44 -5.92 13.24
CA ASP A 121 -7.29 -6.55 12.59
C ASP A 121 -7.03 -5.97 11.20
N GLU A 122 -8.08 -5.68 10.44
CA GLU A 122 -7.99 -5.04 9.13
C GLU A 122 -7.50 -3.59 9.24
N LEU A 123 -7.96 -2.84 10.24
CA LEU A 123 -7.49 -1.47 10.48
C LEU A 123 -6.03 -1.45 10.96
N VAL A 124 -5.63 -2.43 11.78
CA VAL A 124 -4.23 -2.65 12.15
C VAL A 124 -3.40 -2.88 10.88
N LEU A 125 -3.83 -3.77 9.98
CA LEU A 125 -3.11 -4.05 8.75
C LEU A 125 -3.03 -2.83 7.83
N LEU A 126 -4.14 -2.09 7.67
CA LEU A 126 -4.19 -0.84 6.92
C LEU A 126 -3.10 0.12 7.39
N MET A 127 -3.01 0.36 8.70
CA MET A 127 -2.04 1.28 9.27
C MET A 127 -0.61 0.78 9.11
N LEU A 128 -0.37 -0.52 9.30
CA LEU A 128 0.96 -1.13 9.13
C LEU A 128 1.44 -1.03 7.68
N CYS A 129 0.64 -1.50 6.73
CA CYS A 129 1.00 -1.53 5.31
C CYS A 129 1.17 -0.12 4.77
N THR A 130 0.25 0.79 5.10
CA THR A 130 0.35 2.20 4.67
C THR A 130 1.62 2.84 5.25
N THR A 131 1.89 2.68 6.55
CA THR A 131 3.09 3.28 7.17
C THR A 131 4.37 2.70 6.58
N ARG A 132 4.44 1.39 6.36
CA ARG A 132 5.61 0.73 5.76
C ARG A 132 5.83 1.17 4.32
N GLY A 133 4.80 1.12 3.48
CA GLY A 133 4.88 1.57 2.10
C GLY A 133 5.34 3.02 2.00
N LEU A 134 4.76 3.91 2.82
CA LEU A 134 5.18 5.30 2.88
C LEU A 134 6.65 5.44 3.31
N CYS A 135 7.10 4.71 4.34
CA CYS A 135 8.50 4.75 4.77
C CYS A 135 9.47 4.30 3.67
N LYS A 136 9.13 3.27 2.89
CA LYS A 136 9.94 2.82 1.74
C LYS A 136 10.09 3.92 0.71
N VAL A 137 8.96 4.52 0.32
CA VAL A 137 8.93 5.61 -0.66
C VAL A 137 9.72 6.79 -0.13
N VAL A 138 9.44 7.30 1.07
CA VAL A 138 10.15 8.48 1.60
C VAL A 138 11.60 8.21 2.06
N GLY A 139 12.14 7.01 1.81
CA GLY A 139 13.46 6.53 2.24
C GLY A 139 13.72 6.70 3.73
N LYS A 140 12.68 6.51 4.54
CA LYS A 140 12.81 6.42 6.00
C LYS A 140 13.13 4.98 6.37
N PRO A 141 13.97 4.77 7.40
CA PRO A 141 14.25 3.42 7.87
C PRO A 141 12.93 2.75 8.26
N ARG A 142 12.87 1.44 8.06
CA ARG A 142 11.70 0.65 8.45
C ARG A 142 11.33 0.99 9.89
N PRO A 143 10.05 1.34 10.15
CA PRO A 143 9.61 1.58 11.50
C PRO A 143 9.86 0.31 12.33
N ALA A 144 10.58 0.46 13.44
CA ALA A 144 10.91 -0.64 14.32
C ALA A 144 9.62 -1.35 14.76
N THR A 145 9.68 -2.68 14.93
CA THR A 145 8.52 -3.48 15.37
C THR A 145 7.89 -2.89 16.63
N ASP A 146 8.70 -2.46 17.59
CA ASP A 146 8.24 -1.85 18.84
C ASP A 146 7.50 -0.50 18.61
N SER A 147 7.92 0.27 17.61
CA SER A 147 7.23 1.52 17.25
C SER A 147 5.90 1.26 16.55
N LEU A 148 5.85 0.21 15.73
CA LEU A 148 4.60 -0.27 15.14
C LEU A 148 3.67 -0.79 16.23
N GLU A 149 4.15 -1.63 17.16
CA GLU A 149 3.39 -2.13 18.30
C GLU A 149 2.86 -1.00 19.18
N ALA A 150 3.66 0.03 19.46
CA ALA A 150 3.20 1.21 20.17
C ALA A 150 2.09 1.97 19.43
N LEU A 151 2.18 2.05 18.10
CA LEU A 151 1.14 2.63 17.24
C LEU A 151 -0.14 1.78 17.27
N LEU A 152 -0.02 0.44 17.20
CA LEU A 152 -1.13 -0.49 17.34
C LEU A 152 -1.78 -0.45 18.73
N LEU A 153 -0.97 -0.31 19.79
CA LEU A 153 -1.45 -0.13 21.16
C LEU A 153 -2.16 1.20 21.33
N THR A 154 -1.67 2.26 20.70
CA THR A 154 -2.33 3.58 20.72
C THR A 154 -3.66 3.53 19.97
N LEU A 155 -3.68 2.89 18.80
CA LEU A 155 -4.90 2.67 18.02
C LEU A 155 -5.91 1.82 18.78
N SER A 156 -5.52 0.66 19.32
CA SER A 156 -6.44 -0.18 20.10
C SER A 156 -7.04 0.58 21.29
N ARG A 157 -6.27 1.44 21.97
CA ARG A 157 -6.79 2.30 23.05
C ARG A 157 -7.75 3.38 22.54
N ALA A 158 -7.44 4.00 21.41
CA ALA A 158 -8.34 4.97 20.77
C ALA A 158 -9.65 4.32 20.32
N LEU A 159 -9.58 3.12 19.73
CA LEU A 159 -10.72 2.33 19.27
C LEU A 159 -11.57 1.77 20.43
N ILE A 160 -10.95 1.40 21.56
CA ILE A 160 -11.66 1.04 22.80
C ILE A 160 -12.43 2.25 23.37
N GLY A 161 -11.91 3.47 23.19
CA GLY A 161 -12.62 4.71 23.51
C GLY A 161 -13.80 4.99 22.58
N ILE A 162 -13.68 4.62 21.31
CA ILE A 162 -14.74 4.69 20.28
C ILE A 162 -15.51 3.36 20.28
N ARG A 163 -16.15 3.06 21.42
CA ARG A 163 -17.09 1.96 21.67
C ARG A 163 -17.35 1.00 20.49
N MET A 164 -16.53 -0.07 20.42
CA MET A 164 -16.80 -1.42 19.92
C MET A 164 -18.00 -1.56 18.96
N GLY A 165 -17.71 -1.51 17.66
CA GLY A 165 -18.61 -1.91 16.59
C GLY A 165 -18.00 -1.53 15.26
N LYS A 166 -17.74 -2.53 14.42
CA LYS A 166 -17.40 -2.45 12.99
C LYS A 166 -17.62 -1.04 12.40
N PHE A 167 -16.54 -0.36 12.00
CA PHE A 167 -16.65 1.03 11.55
C PHE A 167 -17.32 1.09 10.18
N HIS A 168 -18.45 1.77 10.11
CA HIS A 168 -19.12 2.10 8.87
C HIS A 168 -18.43 3.31 8.22
N LEU A 169 -18.15 3.23 6.92
CA LEU A 169 -17.55 4.31 6.12
C LEU A 169 -18.23 5.68 6.32
N THR A 170 -19.55 5.69 6.56
CA THR A 170 -20.34 6.92 6.77
C THR A 170 -19.98 7.68 8.05
N ASN A 171 -19.43 7.00 9.07
CA ASN A 171 -19.11 7.62 10.36
C ASN A 171 -17.73 8.28 10.38
N LEU A 172 -16.87 8.02 9.39
CA LEU A 172 -15.53 8.59 9.32
C LEU A 172 -15.48 9.94 8.58
N LEU A 173 -16.40 10.16 7.64
CA LEU A 173 -16.45 11.34 6.76
C LEU A 173 -17.38 12.46 7.28
N SER A 174 -18.00 12.27 8.43
CA SER A 174 -19.02 13.18 8.99
C SER A 174 -18.57 13.92 10.26
N GLY A 175 -17.27 13.88 10.58
CA GLY A 175 -16.66 14.51 11.77
C GLY A 175 -15.79 15.71 11.42
#